data_AF-A0A7W1FZQ3-F1
#
_entry.id   AF-A0A7W1FZQ3-F1
#
_cell.length_a   1.000
_cell.length_b   1.000
_cell.length_c   1.000
_cell.angle_alpha   90.00
_cell.angle_beta   90.00
_cell.angle_gamma   90.00
#
_symmetry.space_group_name_H-M   'P 1'
#
loop_
_entity.id
_entity.type
_entity.pdbx_description
1 polymer ?
#
loop_
_entity_poly.entity_id
_entity_poly.type
_entity_poly.pdbx_seq_one_letter_code
_entity_poly.pdbx_strand_id
1 'polypeptide(L)'
;PADKVLIWCDWNNDKVFDPTTELAATLDSITSGPNPYKGVIKIPANAFLGKIKMRIKMVDGANNPNYDPCGTTGYGEVEDYTLNCTDNITSIDPTGSDNQNQPFINVYPNPNNGAFTLDISFPDNGLYNVEIANVLGQIIYTESLNINNRNYNFSKIFDRTTLSKGIYIVKLSGNGANTNKKIIIE
;
A
#
# COMPACT_ATOMS: atom_id res chain seq x y z
N PRO A 1 -3.39 -38.13 1.47
CA PRO A 1 -3.19 -36.87 2.21
C PRO A 1 -3.98 -35.77 1.52
N ALA A 2 -4.38 -34.72 2.23
CA ALA A 2 -5.15 -33.65 1.60
C ALA A 2 -4.23 -32.72 0.78
N ASP A 3 -4.79 -32.13 -0.27
CA ASP A 3 -4.14 -31.07 -1.03
C ASP A 3 -3.83 -29.87 -0.12
N LYS A 4 -2.74 -29.18 -0.44
CA LYS A 4 -2.25 -27.99 0.29
C LYS A 4 -1.98 -26.86 -0.69
N VAL A 5 -2.33 -25.64 -0.31
CA VAL A 5 -1.98 -24.43 -1.04
C VAL A 5 -0.93 -23.64 -0.26
N LEU A 6 0.19 -23.37 -0.90
CA LEU A 6 1.27 -22.54 -0.35
C LEU A 6 1.35 -21.26 -1.15
N ILE A 7 1.52 -20.15 -0.43
CA ILE A 7 1.56 -18.81 -1.04
C ILE A 7 2.85 -18.13 -0.62
N TRP A 8 3.63 -17.67 -1.59
CA TRP A 8 4.82 -16.84 -1.35
C TRP A 8 4.64 -15.45 -1.95
N CYS A 9 5.21 -14.46 -1.30
CA CYS A 9 5.26 -13.09 -1.79
C CYS A 9 6.70 -12.58 -1.68
N ASP A 10 7.24 -12.08 -2.80
CA ASP A 10 8.59 -11.51 -2.93
C ASP A 10 8.63 -10.15 -2.22
N TRP A 11 8.62 -10.18 -0.89
CA TRP A 11 8.45 -9.02 -0.04
C TRP A 11 9.65 -8.07 -0.15
N ASN A 12 10.84 -8.60 -0.39
CA ASN A 12 12.06 -7.79 -0.54
C ASN A 12 12.32 -7.38 -2.01
N ASN A 13 11.52 -7.89 -2.96
CA ASN A 13 11.59 -7.60 -4.39
C ASN A 13 12.91 -8.02 -5.06
N ASP A 14 13.56 -9.07 -4.56
CA ASP A 14 14.84 -9.58 -5.07
C ASP A 14 14.68 -10.63 -6.19
N LYS A 15 13.44 -10.97 -6.54
CA LYS A 15 13.04 -11.94 -7.58
C LYS A 15 13.28 -13.40 -7.22
N VAL A 16 13.56 -13.70 -5.96
CA VAL A 16 13.79 -15.05 -5.44
C VAL A 16 12.87 -15.30 -4.26
N PHE A 17 12.02 -16.32 -4.35
CA PHE A 17 11.18 -16.69 -3.21
C PHE A 17 11.99 -17.41 -2.12
N ASP A 18 12.10 -16.79 -0.95
CA ASP A 18 12.63 -17.47 0.24
C ASP A 18 11.57 -18.43 0.82
N PRO A 19 11.88 -19.72 1.01
CA PRO A 19 10.90 -20.70 1.49
C PRO A 19 10.38 -20.43 2.90
N THR A 20 11.10 -19.63 3.70
CA THR A 20 10.79 -19.35 5.11
C THR A 20 10.30 -17.93 5.32
N THR A 21 11.06 -16.91 4.89
CA THR A 21 10.74 -15.51 5.18
C THR A 21 9.65 -14.93 4.28
N GLU A 22 9.41 -15.57 3.14
CA GLU A 22 8.45 -15.10 2.14
C GLU A 22 7.24 -16.02 1.99
N LEU A 23 7.17 -17.10 2.77
CA LEU A 23 5.97 -17.93 2.90
C LEU A 23 4.87 -17.12 3.61
N ALA A 24 3.95 -16.60 2.82
CA ALA A 24 2.88 -15.71 3.24
C ALA A 24 1.70 -16.48 3.87
N ALA A 25 1.40 -17.69 3.38
CA ALA A 25 0.36 -18.55 3.93
C ALA A 25 0.55 -20.02 3.53
N THR A 26 0.03 -20.92 4.36
CA THR A 26 -0.20 -22.33 4.04
C THR A 26 -1.65 -22.66 4.37
N LEU A 27 -2.40 -23.14 3.38
CA LEU A 27 -3.81 -23.48 3.50
C LEU A 27 -3.97 -24.99 3.32
N ASP A 28 -4.41 -25.66 4.36
CA ASP A 28 -4.68 -27.09 4.36
C ASP A 28 -6.14 -27.34 4.00
N SER A 29 -6.40 -28.29 3.10
CA SER A 29 -7.77 -28.69 2.85
C SER A 29 -8.35 -29.42 4.06
N ILE A 30 -9.49 -28.93 4.54
CA ILE A 30 -10.17 -29.40 5.76
C ILE A 30 -11.16 -30.53 5.44
N THR A 31 -11.55 -30.69 4.16
CA THR A 31 -12.54 -31.68 3.70
C THR A 31 -12.22 -32.18 2.28
N SER A 32 -12.51 -33.46 2.02
CA SER A 32 -12.37 -34.04 0.68
C SER A 32 -13.44 -33.51 -0.29
N GLY A 33 -13.02 -32.89 -1.40
CA GLY A 33 -13.91 -32.41 -2.47
C GLY A 33 -13.48 -31.05 -3.05
N PRO A 34 -14.10 -30.60 -4.16
CA PRO A 34 -13.80 -29.31 -4.77
C PRO A 34 -14.32 -28.18 -3.88
N ASN A 35 -13.46 -27.68 -3.00
CA ASN A 35 -13.76 -26.54 -2.15
C ASN A 35 -12.76 -25.41 -2.43
N PRO A 36 -13.21 -24.15 -2.50
CA PRO A 36 -12.29 -23.04 -2.65
C PRO A 36 -11.44 -22.90 -1.38
N TYR A 37 -10.13 -22.81 -1.55
CA TYR A 37 -9.22 -22.42 -0.47
C TYR A 37 -9.47 -20.96 -0.11
N LYS A 38 -9.57 -20.68 1.20
CA LYS A 38 -9.70 -19.33 1.75
C LYS A 38 -8.60 -19.09 2.77
N GLY A 39 -7.94 -17.95 2.68
CA GLY A 39 -6.84 -17.59 3.56
C GLY A 39 -6.70 -16.08 3.69
N VAL A 40 -5.92 -15.66 4.69
CA VAL A 40 -5.54 -14.27 4.92
C VAL A 40 -4.02 -14.19 4.84
N ILE A 41 -3.51 -13.24 4.07
CA ILE A 41 -2.07 -12.94 3.98
C ILE A 41 -1.83 -11.66 4.78
N LYS A 42 -0.82 -11.67 5.66
CA LYS A 42 -0.36 -10.46 6.36
C LYS A 42 0.80 -9.86 5.61
N ILE A 43 0.67 -8.60 5.20
CA ILE A 43 1.75 -7.86 4.56
C ILE A 43 2.74 -7.42 5.64
N PRO A 44 4.04 -7.76 5.53
CA PRO A 44 5.03 -7.34 6.51
C PRO A 44 5.32 -5.84 6.38
N ALA A 45 5.64 -5.18 7.51
CA ALA A 45 5.85 -3.72 7.55
C ALA A 45 7.06 -3.25 6.71
N ASN A 46 7.98 -4.15 6.39
CA ASN A 46 9.15 -3.90 5.55
C ASN A 46 8.98 -4.43 4.11
N ALA A 47 7.76 -4.73 3.66
CA ALA A 47 7.50 -5.09 2.28
C ALA A 47 7.89 -3.94 1.33
N PHE A 48 8.49 -4.29 0.20
CA PHE A 48 8.80 -3.37 -0.88
C PHE A 48 7.52 -2.67 -1.37
N LEU A 49 7.58 -1.34 -1.49
CA LEU A 49 6.47 -0.54 -1.99
C LEU A 49 6.51 -0.51 -3.52
N GLY A 50 5.43 -0.97 -4.15
CA GLY A 50 5.28 -1.09 -5.59
C GLY A 50 4.87 -2.50 -6.00
N LYS A 51 5.21 -2.86 -7.25
CA LYS A 51 4.85 -4.16 -7.82
C LYS A 51 5.82 -5.24 -7.36
N ILE A 52 5.32 -6.24 -6.63
CA ILE A 52 6.04 -7.46 -6.24
C ILE A 52 5.37 -8.68 -6.85
N LYS A 53 6.10 -9.81 -6.88
CA LYS A 53 5.55 -11.09 -7.36
C LYS A 53 4.95 -11.87 -6.19
N MET A 54 3.79 -12.48 -6.42
CA MET A 54 3.20 -13.50 -5.57
C MET A 54 3.15 -14.82 -6.34
N ARG A 55 3.40 -15.94 -5.66
CA ARG A 55 3.23 -17.29 -6.20
C ARG A 55 2.25 -18.06 -5.35
N ILE A 56 1.30 -18.72 -6.00
CA ILE A 56 0.40 -19.69 -5.38
C ILE A 56 0.77 -21.05 -5.95
N LYS A 57 0.99 -22.03 -5.08
CA LYS A 57 1.27 -23.42 -5.45
C LYS A 57 0.30 -24.34 -4.74
N MET A 58 -0.46 -25.12 -5.50
CA MET A 58 -1.20 -26.26 -4.94
C MET A 58 -0.33 -27.52 -5.07
N VAL A 59 -0.30 -28.33 -4.03
CA VAL A 59 0.45 -29.59 -3.97
C VAL A 59 -0.43 -30.69 -3.41
N ASP A 60 -0.48 -31.82 -4.12
CA ASP A 60 -1.03 -33.05 -3.54
C ASP A 60 -0.11 -33.55 -2.42
N GLY A 61 -0.65 -33.69 -1.21
CA GLY A 61 0.14 -34.12 -0.06
C GLY A 61 0.57 -35.60 -0.10
N ALA A 62 0.11 -36.40 -1.07
CA ALA A 62 0.30 -37.85 -1.09
C ALA A 62 1.44 -38.33 -1.98
N ASN A 63 1.66 -37.70 -3.13
CA ASN A 63 2.57 -38.20 -4.16
C ASN A 63 3.78 -37.28 -4.35
N ASN A 64 4.82 -37.56 -3.56
CA ASN A 64 6.09 -36.82 -3.59
C ASN A 64 5.89 -35.29 -3.49
N PRO A 65 5.28 -34.81 -2.38
CA PRO A 65 5.01 -33.39 -2.23
C PRO A 65 6.30 -32.60 -2.10
N ASN A 66 6.34 -31.44 -2.74
CA ASN A 66 7.39 -30.45 -2.56
C ASN A 66 6.77 -29.13 -2.10
N TYR A 67 7.09 -28.72 -0.88
CA TYR A 67 6.56 -27.52 -0.24
C TYR A 67 7.46 -26.29 -0.39
N ASP A 68 8.49 -26.34 -1.23
CA ASP A 68 9.32 -25.19 -1.56
C ASP A 68 8.72 -24.40 -2.75
N PRO A 69 9.04 -23.10 -2.87
CA PRO A 69 8.55 -22.26 -3.97
C PRO A 69 9.09 -22.70 -5.35
N CYS A 70 10.17 -23.49 -5.36
CA CYS A 70 10.82 -24.04 -6.54
C CYS A 70 10.92 -25.57 -6.48
N GLY A 71 11.15 -26.19 -7.64
CA GLY A 71 11.28 -27.64 -7.78
C GLY A 71 9.99 -28.33 -8.20
N THR A 72 10.05 -29.65 -8.32
CA THR A 72 8.97 -30.47 -8.88
C THR A 72 8.09 -31.09 -7.80
N THR A 73 6.80 -31.22 -8.05
CA THR A 73 5.85 -32.03 -7.28
C THR A 73 5.25 -33.10 -8.20
N GLY A 74 4.80 -34.23 -7.64
CA GLY A 74 4.12 -35.27 -8.44
C GLY A 74 2.81 -34.77 -9.05
N TYR A 75 1.95 -34.18 -8.22
CA TYR A 75 0.72 -33.51 -8.65
C TYR A 75 0.60 -32.13 -7.98
N GLY A 76 0.06 -31.16 -8.72
CA GLY A 76 -0.09 -29.79 -8.28
C GLY A 76 -0.12 -28.79 -9.43
N GLU A 77 -0.33 -27.52 -9.10
CA GLU A 77 -0.29 -26.40 -10.04
C GLU A 77 0.45 -25.21 -9.42
N VAL A 78 1.00 -24.33 -10.26
CA VAL A 78 1.72 -23.12 -9.85
C VAL A 78 1.20 -21.94 -10.67
N GLU A 79 0.86 -20.86 -9.99
CA GLU A 79 0.43 -19.61 -10.61
C GLU A 79 1.19 -18.42 -10.02
N ASP A 80 1.66 -17.53 -10.90
CA ASP A 80 2.34 -16.30 -10.52
C ASP A 80 1.41 -15.10 -10.75
N TYR A 81 1.33 -14.22 -9.76
CA TYR A 81 0.53 -13.00 -9.76
C TYR A 81 1.41 -11.78 -9.44
N THR A 82 0.91 -10.59 -9.79
CA THR A 82 1.52 -9.33 -9.37
C THR A 82 0.69 -8.69 -8.26
N LEU A 83 1.32 -8.41 -7.12
CA LEU A 83 0.73 -7.59 -6.07
C LEU A 83 1.28 -6.17 -6.20
N ASN A 84 0.41 -5.17 -6.03
CA ASN A 84 0.84 -3.78 -5.91
C ASN A 84 0.76 -3.35 -4.45
N CYS A 85 1.89 -3.44 -3.74
CA CYS A 85 2.01 -3.03 -2.36
C CYS A 85 2.09 -1.51 -2.27
N THR A 86 1.12 -0.90 -1.60
CA THR A 86 1.11 0.53 -1.33
C THR A 86 1.41 0.79 0.13
N ASP A 87 1.96 1.96 0.40
CA ASP A 87 2.24 2.38 1.75
C ASP A 87 0.92 2.60 2.50
N ASN A 88 0.67 1.78 3.52
CA ASN A 88 -0.39 2.04 4.48
C ASN A 88 0.19 2.96 5.56
N ILE A 89 0.45 4.23 5.22
CA ILE A 89 0.69 5.25 6.23
C ILE A 89 -0.66 5.52 6.92
N THR A 90 -0.95 4.74 7.95
CA THR A 90 -1.57 5.33 9.13
C THR A 90 -0.51 6.24 9.74
N SER A 91 -0.69 7.56 9.63
CA SER A 91 0.15 8.48 10.38
C SER A 91 0.03 8.09 11.85
N ILE A 92 1.13 7.60 12.44
CA ILE A 92 1.21 7.40 13.88
C ILE A 92 1.11 8.77 14.50
N ASP A 93 -0.09 9.13 14.96
CA ASP A 93 -0.24 10.13 16.00
C ASP A 93 0.53 9.61 17.22
N PRO A 94 1.53 10.34 17.76
CA PRO A 94 2.24 9.95 18.97
C PRO A 94 1.35 9.82 20.20
N THR A 95 0.06 10.17 20.11
CA THR A 95 -0.87 10.20 21.25
C THR A 95 -1.88 9.05 21.32
N GLY A 96 -1.77 8.02 20.46
CA GLY A 96 -2.47 6.74 20.67
C GLY A 96 -4.00 6.82 20.69
N SER A 97 -4.59 7.80 20.00
CA SER A 97 -6.04 7.86 19.79
C SER A 97 -6.40 7.21 18.46
N ASP A 98 -6.83 5.95 18.52
CA ASP A 98 -7.37 5.17 17.41
C ASP A 98 -8.63 5.85 16.85
N ASN A 99 -8.46 6.73 15.87
CA ASN A 99 -9.53 7.23 15.02
C ASN A 99 -9.18 6.89 13.57
N GLN A 100 -9.63 5.72 13.13
CA GLN A 100 -9.57 5.18 11.76
C GLN A 100 -10.33 6.03 10.71
N ASN A 101 -10.57 7.32 10.96
CA ASN A 101 -11.38 8.22 10.14
C ASN A 101 -10.67 9.56 9.89
N GLN A 102 -9.36 9.51 9.62
CA GLN A 102 -8.57 10.69 9.28
C GLN A 102 -8.47 10.86 7.76
N PRO A 103 -8.44 12.10 7.24
CA PRO A 103 -8.18 12.32 5.83
C PRO A 103 -6.80 11.78 5.41
N PHE A 104 -6.71 11.28 4.18
CA PHE A 104 -5.49 10.70 3.62
C PHE A 104 -4.98 11.55 2.45
N ILE A 105 -3.68 11.84 2.43
CA ILE A 105 -3.02 12.63 1.37
C ILE A 105 -2.11 11.74 0.53
N ASN A 106 -2.29 11.76 -0.79
CA ASN A 106 -1.40 11.15 -1.76
C ASN A 106 -0.83 12.19 -2.73
N VAL A 107 0.45 12.06 -3.09
CA VAL A 107 1.11 12.93 -4.05
C VAL A 107 1.94 12.10 -5.03
N TYR A 108 1.73 12.27 -6.33
CA TYR A 108 2.45 11.54 -7.36
C TYR A 108 2.62 12.33 -8.67
N PRO A 109 3.73 12.12 -9.41
CA PRO A 109 4.91 11.38 -8.98
C PRO A 109 5.66 12.11 -7.85
N ASN A 110 6.36 11.35 -7.02
CA ASN A 110 7.23 11.86 -5.97
C ASN A 110 8.45 10.93 -5.85
N PRO A 111 9.67 11.35 -6.19
CA PRO A 111 10.06 12.71 -6.62
C PRO A 111 9.47 13.18 -7.96
N ASN A 112 9.49 14.50 -8.23
CA ASN A 112 9.04 15.11 -9.49
C ASN A 112 9.85 16.35 -9.88
N ASN A 113 9.61 16.89 -11.09
CA ASN A 113 10.30 18.08 -11.61
C ASN A 113 9.44 19.35 -11.50
N GLY A 114 8.59 19.44 -10.47
CA GLY A 114 7.64 20.54 -10.25
C GLY A 114 6.23 20.29 -10.79
N ALA A 115 5.98 19.14 -11.43
CA ALA A 115 4.67 18.69 -11.86
C ALA A 115 4.21 17.46 -11.06
N PHE A 116 3.06 17.55 -10.39
CA PHE A 116 2.51 16.49 -9.55
C PHE A 116 0.99 16.59 -9.37
N THR A 117 0.36 15.47 -9.06
CA THR A 117 -1.03 15.38 -8.64
C THR A 117 -1.11 15.25 -7.13
N LEU A 118 -1.98 16.04 -6.51
CA LEU A 118 -2.38 15.95 -5.12
C LEU A 118 -3.78 15.33 -5.06
N ASP A 119 -3.88 14.14 -4.46
CA ASP A 119 -5.15 13.50 -4.14
C ASP A 119 -5.36 13.51 -2.63
N ILE A 120 -6.57 13.86 -2.19
CA ILE A 120 -6.95 13.83 -0.78
C ILE A 120 -8.29 13.12 -0.63
N SER A 121 -8.34 12.10 0.22
CA SER A 121 -9.57 11.41 0.61
C SER A 121 -10.04 11.92 1.97
N PHE A 122 -11.28 12.38 2.02
CA PHE A 122 -11.94 12.91 3.21
C PHE A 122 -13.02 11.94 3.69
N PRO A 123 -12.82 11.23 4.80
CA PRO A 123 -13.83 10.32 5.32
C PRO A 123 -15.05 11.07 5.88
N ASP A 124 -14.83 12.22 6.53
CA ASP A 124 -15.89 13.04 7.14
C ASP A 124 -16.09 14.38 6.45
N ASN A 125 -17.33 14.86 6.51
CA ASN A 125 -17.67 16.23 6.13
C ASN A 125 -17.07 17.24 7.14
N GLY A 126 -16.82 18.45 6.69
CA GLY A 126 -16.20 19.48 7.51
C GLY A 126 -15.43 20.51 6.71
N LEU A 127 -14.92 21.50 7.44
CA LEU A 127 -14.06 22.52 6.89
C LEU A 127 -12.60 22.10 7.10
N TYR A 128 -11.87 21.98 5.99
CA TYR A 128 -10.46 21.65 5.98
C TYR A 128 -9.65 22.74 5.29
N ASN A 129 -8.38 22.89 5.66
CA ASN A 129 -7.42 23.75 5.01
C ASN A 129 -6.24 22.93 4.51
N VAL A 130 -5.96 23.05 3.22
CA VAL A 130 -4.79 22.48 2.54
C VAL A 130 -3.77 23.58 2.35
N GLU A 131 -2.53 23.36 2.79
CA GLU A 131 -1.38 24.24 2.56
C GLU A 131 -0.25 23.44 1.92
N ILE A 132 0.44 24.01 0.94
CA ILE A 132 1.73 23.46 0.47
C ILE A 132 2.78 24.55 0.65
N ALA A 133 3.84 24.23 1.37
CA ALA A 133 4.95 25.15 1.62
C ALA A 133 6.31 24.44 1.50
N ASN A 134 7.37 25.19 1.21
CA ASN A 134 8.73 24.66 1.33
C ASN A 134 9.21 24.63 2.80
N VAL A 135 10.38 24.04 3.05
CA VAL A 135 10.97 23.96 4.39
C VAL A 135 11.34 25.32 5.01
N LEU A 136 11.38 26.39 4.21
CA LEU A 136 11.56 27.78 4.70
C LEU A 136 10.23 28.45 5.06
N GLY A 137 9.10 27.74 4.92
CA GLY A 137 7.76 28.26 5.21
C GLY A 137 7.15 29.10 4.09
N GLN A 138 7.76 29.17 2.91
CA GLN A 138 7.15 29.84 1.77
C GLN A 138 5.98 29.01 1.24
N ILE A 139 4.77 29.53 1.41
CA ILE A 139 3.54 28.91 0.93
C ILE A 139 3.44 29.09 -0.58
N ILE A 140 3.27 27.98 -1.30
CA ILE A 140 3.07 27.95 -2.75
C ILE A 140 1.63 27.62 -3.12
N TYR A 141 0.84 27.13 -2.18
CA TYR A 141 -0.57 26.81 -2.34
C TYR A 141 -1.30 26.86 -1.00
N THR A 142 -2.51 27.43 -0.98
CA THR A 142 -3.43 27.30 0.14
C THR A 142 -4.86 27.27 -0.36
N GLU A 143 -5.70 26.43 0.24
CA GLU A 143 -7.13 26.35 -0.08
C GLU A 143 -7.94 25.84 1.11
N SER A 144 -9.05 26.53 1.40
CA SER A 144 -10.04 26.06 2.36
C SER A 144 -11.14 25.29 1.62
N LEU A 145 -11.34 24.02 2.00
CA LEU A 145 -12.29 23.10 1.39
C LEU A 145 -13.45 22.86 2.36
N ASN A 146 -14.67 23.18 1.91
CA ASN A 146 -15.89 22.81 2.62
C ASN A 146 -16.44 21.50 2.06
N ILE A 147 -16.18 20.40 2.76
CA ILE A 147 -16.61 19.07 2.36
C ILE A 147 -17.99 18.82 2.94
N ASN A 148 -19.00 18.69 2.08
CA ASN A 148 -20.39 18.50 2.52
C ASN A 148 -20.80 17.02 2.62
N ASN A 149 -20.03 16.11 2.03
CA ASN A 149 -20.33 14.68 1.95
C ASN A 149 -19.21 13.84 2.58
N ARG A 150 -19.58 12.74 3.23
CA ARG A 150 -18.61 11.72 3.69
C ARG A 150 -17.97 11.00 2.50
N ASN A 151 -16.77 10.48 2.70
CA ASN A 151 -15.99 9.76 1.69
C ASN A 151 -15.78 10.56 0.38
N TYR A 152 -15.48 11.85 0.51
CA TYR A 152 -15.23 12.74 -0.62
C TYR A 152 -13.78 12.65 -1.06
N ASN A 153 -13.54 12.63 -2.38
CA ASN A 153 -12.19 12.68 -2.94
C ASN A 153 -11.97 14.02 -3.66
N PHE A 154 -10.87 14.68 -3.29
CA PHE A 154 -10.35 15.86 -3.94
C PHE A 154 -9.12 15.48 -4.77
N SER A 155 -9.01 16.03 -5.97
CA SER A 155 -7.83 15.85 -6.82
C SER A 155 -7.44 17.19 -7.44
N LYS A 156 -6.15 17.50 -7.42
CA LYS A 156 -5.61 18.71 -8.04
C LYS A 156 -4.27 18.44 -8.71
N ILE A 157 -4.18 18.84 -9.98
CA ILE A 157 -2.94 18.79 -10.76
C ILE A 157 -2.20 20.10 -10.56
N PHE A 158 -0.93 19.99 -10.22
CA PHE A 158 0.05 21.07 -10.19
C PHE A 158 1.01 20.87 -11.34
N ASP A 159 1.08 21.85 -12.23
CA ASP A 159 2.14 21.95 -13.23
C ASP A 159 2.94 23.23 -12.94
N ARG A 160 3.91 23.12 -12.05
CA ARG A 160 4.74 24.24 -11.59
C ARG A 160 6.22 23.88 -11.73
N THR A 161 6.64 23.58 -12.95
CA THR A 161 8.05 23.35 -13.32
C THR A 161 9.00 24.50 -12.95
N THR A 162 8.46 25.66 -12.59
CA THR A 162 9.22 26.83 -12.11
C THR A 162 9.51 26.83 -10.61
N LEU A 163 8.98 25.87 -9.84
CA LEU A 163 9.33 25.73 -8.43
C LEU A 163 10.80 25.39 -8.27
N SER A 164 11.43 25.96 -7.25
CA SER A 164 12.80 25.61 -6.90
C SER A 164 12.89 24.15 -6.46
N LYS A 165 13.99 23.49 -6.82
CA LYS A 165 14.30 22.15 -6.34
C LYS A 165 14.41 22.16 -4.82
N GLY A 166 13.89 21.12 -4.18
CA GLY A 166 13.91 20.99 -2.73
C GLY A 166 12.72 20.24 -2.15
N ILE A 167 12.58 20.34 -0.84
CA ILE A 167 11.54 19.67 -0.08
C ILE A 167 10.37 20.62 0.15
N TYR A 168 9.18 20.12 -0.15
CA TYR A 168 7.90 20.76 0.14
C TYR A 168 7.07 19.84 1.03
N ILE A 169 6.15 20.43 1.78
CA ILE A 169 5.25 19.73 2.68
C ILE A 169 3.83 20.18 2.36
N VAL A 170 2.96 19.22 2.07
CA VAL A 170 1.51 19.40 2.10
C VAL A 170 1.07 19.25 3.55
N LYS A 171 0.31 20.20 4.08
CA LYS A 171 -0.35 20.11 5.37
C LYS A 171 -1.85 20.18 5.14
N LEU A 172 -2.59 19.29 5.78
CA LEU A 172 -4.03 19.32 5.87
C LEU A 172 -4.42 19.47 7.34
N SER A 173 -5.27 20.45 7.62
CA SER A 173 -5.78 20.70 8.97
C SER A 173 -7.28 20.98 8.94
N GLY A 174 -7.98 20.66 10.01
CA GLY A 174 -9.42 20.96 10.15
C GLY A 174 -10.21 19.75 10.60
N ASN A 175 -11.35 20.00 11.24
CA ASN A 175 -12.23 18.96 11.79
C ASN A 175 -11.50 17.93 12.70
N GLY A 176 -10.54 18.39 13.50
CA GLY A 176 -9.70 17.53 14.36
C GLY A 176 -8.57 16.80 13.63
N ALA A 177 -8.52 16.85 12.30
CA ALA A 177 -7.43 16.31 11.51
C ALA A 177 -6.22 17.26 11.47
N ASN A 178 -5.03 16.67 11.53
CA ASN A 178 -3.76 17.35 11.28
C ASN A 178 -2.78 16.34 10.67
N THR A 179 -2.67 16.33 9.34
CA THR A 179 -1.83 15.38 8.61
C THR A 179 -0.96 16.10 7.59
N ASN A 180 0.18 15.51 7.25
CA ASN A 180 1.10 16.09 6.30
C ASN A 180 1.74 15.05 5.38
N LYS A 181 2.20 15.50 4.20
CA LYS A 181 2.90 14.68 3.22
C LYS A 181 4.07 15.43 2.61
N LYS A 182 5.24 14.79 2.55
CA LYS A 182 6.44 15.33 1.92
C LYS A 182 6.37 15.19 0.40
N ILE A 183 6.79 16.24 -0.31
CA ILE A 183 7.04 16.27 -1.75
C ILE A 183 8.52 16.59 -1.98
N ILE A 184 9.16 15.88 -2.90
CA ILE A 184 10.54 16.09 -3.32
C ILE A 184 10.50 16.61 -4.76
N ILE A 185 11.04 17.80 -4.98
CA ILE A 185 11.20 18.41 -6.30
C ILE A 185 12.68 18.38 -6.69
N GLU A 186 13.00 17.79 -7.84
CA GLU A 186 14.36 17.57 -8.35
C GLU A 186 14.67 18.28 -9.67
#